data_AF-A0A348ZYA6-F1
#
_entry.id   AF-A0A348ZYA6-F1
#
_cell.length_a   1.000
_cell.length_b   1.000
_cell.length_c   1.000
_cell.angle_alpha   90.00
_cell.angle_beta   90.00
_cell.angle_gamma   90.00
#
_symmetry.space_group_name_H-M   'P 1'
#
loop_
_entity.id
_entity.type
_entity.pdbx_description
1 polymer ?
#
loop_
_entity_poly.entity_id
_entity_poly.type
_entity_poly.pdbx_seq_one_letter_code
_entity_poly.pdbx_strand_id
1 'polypeptide(L)'
;MSVNRQIYDFAAKAGALEGWVYKREVDVSYLPLWIQHLVDLYGGLPTDVRNEIQDMCNETLGRAIQSLLPILGEEHELMKKLRGMTAGKIPSDPDDFPIKRKEKQ
;
A
#
# COMPACT_ATOMS: atom_id res chain seq x y z
N MET A 1 -16.03 0.36 -15.82
CA MET A 1 -15.94 -0.81 -14.91
C MET A 1 -16.72 -0.48 -13.64
N SER A 2 -17.28 -1.46 -12.94
CA SER A 2 -17.94 -1.18 -11.66
C SER A 2 -16.92 -0.75 -10.60
N VAL A 3 -17.35 0.11 -9.66
CA VAL A 3 -16.51 0.59 -8.55
C VAL A 3 -15.93 -0.60 -7.75
N ASN A 4 -16.75 -1.61 -7.46
CA ASN A 4 -16.30 -2.82 -6.75
C ASN A 4 -15.14 -3.53 -7.44
N ARG A 5 -15.13 -3.56 -8.78
CA ARG A 5 -14.04 -4.15 -9.55
C ARG A 5 -12.77 -3.31 -9.44
N GLN A 6 -12.89 -1.98 -9.50
CA GLN A 6 -11.75 -1.08 -9.35
C GLN A 6 -11.12 -1.18 -7.96
N ILE A 7 -11.95 -1.25 -6.90
CA ILE A 7 -11.50 -1.47 -5.52
C ILE A 7 -10.76 -2.81 -5.43
N TYR A 8 -11.34 -3.88 -5.98
CA TYR A 8 -10.70 -5.19 -5.98
C TYR A 8 -9.35 -5.19 -6.70
N ASP A 9 -9.29 -4.62 -7.91
CA ASP A 9 -8.07 -4.55 -8.71
C ASP A 9 -6.98 -3.75 -8.00
N PHE A 10 -7.34 -2.63 -7.35
CA PHE A 10 -6.43 -1.86 -6.51
C PHE A 10 -5.93 -2.65 -5.31
N ALA A 11 -6.84 -3.21 -4.50
CA ALA A 11 -6.51 -3.94 -3.29
C ALA A 11 -5.63 -5.17 -3.58
N ALA A 12 -5.94 -5.92 -4.64
CA ALA A 12 -5.16 -7.07 -5.06
C ALA A 12 -3.72 -6.70 -5.42
N LYS A 13 -3.52 -5.57 -6.12
CA LYS A 13 -2.17 -5.09 -6.47
C LYS A 13 -1.43 -4.48 -5.29
N ALA A 14 -2.13 -3.80 -4.39
CA ALA A 14 -1.53 -3.24 -3.18
C ALA A 14 -1.01 -4.36 -2.26
N GLY A 15 -1.82 -5.39 -2.01
CA GLY A 15 -1.40 -6.57 -1.26
C GLY A 15 -0.30 -7.37 -1.96
N ALA A 16 -0.34 -7.48 -3.30
CA ALA A 16 0.74 -8.10 -4.05
C ALA A 16 2.06 -7.32 -3.92
N LEU A 17 2.02 -5.99 -3.96
CA LEU A 17 3.20 -5.15 -3.70
C LEU A 17 3.75 -5.38 -2.30
N GLU A 18 2.90 -5.29 -1.28
CA GLU A 18 3.28 -5.53 0.12
C GLU A 18 4.00 -6.88 0.29
N GLY A 19 3.39 -7.97 -0.16
CA GLY A 19 4.01 -9.29 -0.10
C GLY A 19 5.26 -9.40 -0.97
N TRP A 20 5.33 -8.65 -2.08
CA TRP A 20 6.50 -8.59 -2.94
C TRP A 20 7.67 -7.81 -2.32
N VAL A 21 7.44 -6.88 -1.41
CA VAL A 21 8.54 -6.12 -0.78
C VAL A 21 8.91 -6.63 0.60
N TYR A 22 8.07 -7.49 1.19
CA TYR A 22 8.28 -8.05 2.51
C TYR A 22 9.54 -8.92 2.61
N LYS A 23 10.51 -8.47 3.42
CA LYS A 23 11.71 -9.20 3.91
C LYS A 23 12.44 -10.05 2.87
N ARG A 24 12.67 -9.50 1.68
CA ARG A 24 13.45 -10.18 0.63
C ARG A 24 14.23 -9.20 -0.22
N GLU A 25 15.29 -9.70 -0.85
CA GLU A 25 15.98 -8.95 -1.89
C GLU A 25 15.02 -8.75 -3.06
N VAL A 26 14.68 -7.50 -3.33
CA VAL A 26 13.76 -7.12 -4.40
C VAL A 26 14.51 -6.50 -5.55
N ASP A 27 14.17 -6.93 -6.76
CA ASP A 27 14.54 -6.19 -7.96
C ASP A 27 13.71 -4.91 -8.03
N VAL A 28 14.35 -3.79 -7.70
CA VAL A 28 13.74 -2.46 -7.67
C VAL A 28 13.38 -1.94 -9.06
N SER A 29 13.88 -2.55 -10.14
CA SER A 29 13.63 -2.10 -11.52
C SER A 29 12.16 -2.19 -11.93
N TYR A 30 11.38 -3.09 -11.30
CA TYR A 30 9.95 -3.25 -11.54
C TYR A 30 9.07 -2.27 -10.73
N LEU A 31 9.61 -1.69 -9.65
CA LEU A 31 8.82 -0.86 -8.73
C LEU A 31 8.23 0.40 -9.39
N PRO A 32 8.92 1.13 -10.29
CA PRO A 32 8.33 2.30 -10.94
C PRO A 32 7.01 2.00 -11.65
N LEU A 33 6.96 0.89 -12.39
CA LEU A 33 5.77 0.49 -13.14
C LEU A 33 4.65 0.03 -12.21
N TRP A 34 4.97 -0.79 -11.20
CA TRP A 34 3.98 -1.25 -10.22
C TRP A 34 3.36 -0.10 -9.43
N ILE A 35 4.20 0.80 -8.92
CA ILE A 35 3.74 1.96 -8.14
C ILE A 35 2.94 2.91 -9.02
N GLN A 36 3.33 3.12 -10.28
CA GLN A 36 2.53 3.94 -11.19
C GLN A 36 1.14 3.35 -11.40
N HIS A 37 1.03 2.04 -11.65
CA HIS A 37 -0.28 1.39 -11.79
C HIS A 37 -1.14 1.51 -10.52
N LEU A 38 -0.53 1.47 -9.33
CA LEU A 38 -1.26 1.69 -8.07
C LEU A 38 -1.78 3.12 -7.96
N VAL A 39 -0.96 4.11 -8.31
CA VAL A 39 -1.35 5.53 -8.32
C VAL A 39 -2.53 5.74 -9.28
N ASP A 40 -2.46 5.16 -10.48
CA ASP A 40 -3.53 5.28 -11.48
C ASP A 40 -4.84 4.63 -11.00
N LEU A 41 -4.75 3.45 -10.38
CA LEU A 41 -5.91 2.74 -9.82
C LEU A 41 -6.52 3.48 -8.65
N TYR A 42 -5.71 3.94 -7.70
CA TYR A 42 -6.16 4.71 -6.54
C TYR A 42 -6.79 6.04 -6.99
N GLY A 43 -6.13 6.77 -7.90
CA GLY A 43 -6.64 8.03 -8.46
C GLY A 43 -7.92 7.86 -9.28
N GLY A 44 -8.16 6.68 -9.84
CA GLY A 44 -9.39 6.33 -10.54
C GLY A 44 -10.59 6.01 -9.64
N LEU A 45 -10.38 5.91 -8.32
CA LEU A 45 -11.47 5.67 -7.35
C LEU A 45 -12.18 6.98 -6.98
N PRO A 46 -13.52 6.95 -6.81
CA PRO A 46 -14.27 8.06 -6.22
C PRO A 46 -13.71 8.48 -4.86
N THR A 47 -13.80 9.77 -4.53
CA THR A 47 -13.21 10.32 -3.29
C THR A 47 -13.86 9.74 -2.03
N ASP A 48 -15.17 9.52 -2.03
CA ASP A 48 -15.92 8.83 -0.97
C ASP A 48 -15.38 7.42 -0.74
N VAL A 49 -15.18 6.66 -1.81
CA VAL A 49 -14.59 5.31 -1.74
C VAL A 49 -13.17 5.36 -1.17
N ARG A 50 -12.34 6.30 -1.62
CA ARG A 50 -10.97 6.47 -1.09
C ARG A 50 -10.97 6.74 0.41
N ASN A 51 -11.90 7.57 0.88
CA ASN A 51 -12.05 7.86 2.30
C ASN A 51 -12.48 6.60 3.08
N GLU A 52 -13.41 5.81 2.54
CA GLU A 52 -13.87 4.57 3.17
C GLU A 52 -12.76 3.51 3.29
N ILE A 53 -11.86 3.43 2.31
CA ILE A 53 -10.78 2.43 2.28
C ILE A 53 -9.45 2.93 2.87
N GLN A 54 -9.39 4.17 3.34
CA GLN A 54 -8.13 4.84 3.66
C GLN A 54 -7.33 4.10 4.74
N ASP A 55 -7.99 3.60 5.78
CA ASP A 55 -7.33 2.85 6.86
C ASP A 55 -6.68 1.56 6.34
N MET A 56 -7.36 0.83 5.45
CA MET A 56 -6.83 -0.37 4.82
C MET A 56 -5.64 -0.06 3.91
N CYS A 57 -5.65 1.10 3.24
CA CYS A 57 -4.53 1.61 2.45
C CYS A 57 -3.33 1.93 3.35
N ASN A 58 -3.56 2.63 4.46
CA ASN A 58 -2.52 3.01 5.42
C ASN A 58 -1.81 1.78 5.98
N GLU A 59 -2.57 0.73 6.32
CA GLU A 59 -2.01 -0.54 6.78
C GLU A 59 -1.16 -1.21 5.71
N THR A 60 -1.76 -1.50 4.55
CA THR A 60 -1.14 -2.31 3.49
C THR A 60 0.05 -1.60 2.84
N LEU A 61 -0.16 -0.38 2.36
CA LEU A 61 0.89 0.41 1.72
C LEU A 61 1.89 0.92 2.75
N GLY A 62 1.49 1.11 4.00
CA GLY A 62 2.40 1.50 5.06
C GLY A 62 3.43 0.42 5.39
N ARG A 63 3.04 -0.86 5.50
CA ARG A 63 4.02 -1.97 5.63
C ARG A 63 4.92 -2.09 4.41
N ALA A 64 4.38 -1.89 3.21
CA ALA A 64 5.19 -1.82 1.99
C ALA A 64 6.21 -0.67 2.02
N ILE A 65 5.81 0.52 2.48
CA ILE A 65 6.68 1.68 2.71
C ILE A 65 7.81 1.31 3.68
N GLN A 66 7.50 0.69 4.83
CA GLN A 66 8.54 0.33 5.80
C GLN A 66 9.53 -0.69 5.23
N SER A 67 9.06 -1.61 4.38
CA SER A 67 9.92 -2.59 3.73
C SER A 67 10.86 -1.96 2.70
N LEU A 68 10.40 -0.92 1.99
CA LEU A 68 11.15 -0.24 0.94
C LEU A 68 12.06 0.88 1.47
N LEU A 69 11.75 1.45 2.63
CA LEU A 69 12.49 2.55 3.23
C LEU A 69 14.02 2.30 3.33
N PRO A 70 14.51 1.14 3.84
CA PRO A 70 15.95 0.88 3.89
C PRO A 70 16.60 0.64 2.52
N ILE A 71 15.81 0.40 1.46
CA ILE A 71 16.30 0.08 0.11
C ILE A 71 16.39 1.34 -0.75
N LEU A 72 15.34 2.15 -0.75
CA LEU A 72 15.22 3.33 -1.62
C LEU A 72 15.62 4.63 -0.92
N GLY A 73 15.52 4.67 0.42
CA GLY A 73 15.65 5.90 1.19
C GLY A 73 14.37 6.75 1.19
N GLU A 74 14.25 7.63 2.19
CA GLU A 74 13.02 8.39 2.46
C GLU A 74 12.62 9.35 1.34
N GLU A 75 13.61 10.02 0.73
CA GLU A 75 13.40 11.08 -0.26
C GLU A 75 13.15 10.56 -1.69
N HIS A 76 13.17 9.24 -1.89
CA HIS A 76 13.02 8.65 -3.22
C HIS A 76 11.62 8.91 -3.80
N GLU A 77 11.53 9.22 -5.10
CA GLU A 77 10.27 9.58 -5.76
C GLU A 77 9.17 8.51 -5.62
N LEU A 78 9.56 7.23 -5.61
CA LEU A 78 8.64 6.12 -5.38
C LEU A 78 8.05 6.13 -3.97
N MET A 79 8.82 6.54 -2.96
CA MET A 79 8.33 6.69 -1.59
C MET A 79 7.32 7.82 -1.49
N LYS A 80 7.56 8.94 -2.18
CA LYS A 80 6.60 10.06 -2.26
C LYS A 80 5.28 9.62 -2.89
N LYS A 81 5.32 8.84 -3.98
CA LYS A 81 4.10 8.29 -4.62
C LYS A 81 3.31 7.38 -3.68
N LEU A 82 3.98 6.46 -2.99
CA LEU A 82 3.32 5.57 -2.02
C LEU A 82 2.69 6.37 -0.87
N ARG A 83 3.43 7.34 -0.31
CA ARG A 83 2.92 8.22 0.74
C ARG A 83 1.72 9.05 0.28
N GLY A 84 1.67 9.45 -0.98
CA GLY A 84 0.53 10.18 -1.56
C GLY A 84 -0.79 9.38 -1.60
N MET A 85 -0.73 8.06 -1.43
CA MET A 85 -1.92 7.19 -1.31
C MET A 85 -2.27 6.85 0.15
N THR A 86 -1.45 7.28 1.10
CA THR A 86 -1.65 7.08 2.54
C THR A 86 -1.93 8.41 3.22
N ALA A 87 -2.68 8.40 4.32
CA ALA A 87 -3.01 9.60 5.08
C ALA A 87 -3.08 9.28 6.57
N GLY A 88 -2.40 10.08 7.40
CA GLY A 88 -2.38 9.87 8.84
C GLY A 88 -1.34 8.83 9.28
N LYS A 89 -1.69 8.02 10.29
CA LYS A 89 -0.77 7.05 10.88
C LYS A 89 -0.63 5.83 9.99
N ILE A 90 0.61 5.50 9.62
CA ILE A 90 0.97 4.22 8.99
C ILE A 90 1.71 3.32 9.99
N PRO A 91 1.73 2.00 9.76
CA PRO A 91 2.55 1.06 10.51
C PRO A 91 4.01 1.50 10.64
N SER A 92 4.62 1.27 11.79
CA SER A 92 6.03 1.62 12.06
C SER A 92 7.02 0.56 11.61
N ASP A 93 6.54 -0.66 11.34
CA ASP A 93 7.36 -1.82 10.98
C ASP A 93 6.65 -2.68 9.91
N PRO A 94 7.39 -3.39 9.03
CA PRO A 94 6.80 -4.34 8.09
C PRO A 94 5.97 -5.48 8.73
N ASP A 95 6.20 -5.80 10.01
CA ASP A 95 5.49 -6.83 10.77
C ASP A 95 4.33 -6.27 11.63
N ASP A 96 4.04 -4.97 11.54
CA ASP A 96 2.97 -4.33 12.31
C ASP A 96 1.60 -4.62 11.66
N PHE A 97 1.20 -5.88 11.79
CA PHE A 97 -0.12 -6.38 11.46
C PHE A 97 -1.04 -6.27 12.67
N PRO A 98 -2.31 -5.86 12.48
CA PRO A 98 -3.27 -5.85 13.56
C PRO A 98 -3.46 -7.28 14.09
N ILE A 99 -2.96 -7.55 15.29
CA ILE A 99 -3.28 -8.78 16.02
C ILE A 99 -4.77 -8.66 16.37
N LYS A 100 -5.64 -9.24 15.54
CA LYS A 100 -7.03 -9.48 15.94
C LYS A 100 -6.97 -10.39 17.16
N ARG A 101 -7.00 -9.81 18.37
CA ARG A 101 -7.40 -10.55 19.57
C ARG A 101 -8.74 -11.15 19.20
N LYS A 102 -8.83 -12.48 19.17
CA LYS A 102 -10.11 -13.17 19.21
C LYS A 102 -10.85 -12.58 20.41
N GLU A 103 -11.83 -11.71 20.17
CA GLU A 103 -12.87 -11.50 21.17
C GLU A 103 -13.46 -12.88 21.39
N LYS A 104 -13.17 -13.45 22.55
CA LYS A 104 -13.81 -14.68 23.02
C LYS A 104 -15.29 -14.33 23.12
N GLN A 105 -16.08 -14.75 22.13
CA GLN A 105 -17.51 -14.98 22.31
C GLN A 105 -17.68 -16.21 23.21
#